data_AF-A0A0G1GQN9-F1
#
_entry.id   AF-A0A0G1GQN9-F1
#
_cell.length_a   1.000
_cell.length_b   1.000
_cell.length_c   1.000
_cell.angle_alpha   90.00
_cell.angle_beta   90.00
_cell.angle_gamma   90.00
#
_symmetry.space_group_name_H-M   'P 1'
#
loop_
_entity.id
_entity.type
_entity.pdbx_description
1 polymer ?
#
loop_
_entity_poly.entity_id
_entity_poly.type
_entity_poly.pdbx_seq_one_letter_code
_entity_poly.pdbx_strand_id
1 'polypeptide(L)'
;MKKPARPKSQEKNHSPLEKVRRQMRKWGIPLSTTVIVIVFILIGLLVRNNDQQIAPAPEDEVPVIVNPDIIPLPSPVYRSQNSVEAVIRINQPRRSFRPDELSQKQLAQMLWAAQGVTTDWGGRTVTSSKSTFPLTVYALVNNVENLEKGVYQYISGERLPAHQLLPLKLGDLGGTLFDLVNQTPLKEPPVVFIITGDLKKMATAYGGVAHDREVYLEAGHATQNMYLQAESLKLGMIALPNFDESQVRLLLSIPTTETIIYLAPVGFIKE
;
A
#
# COMPACT_ATOMS: atom_id res chain seq x y z
N MET A 1 105.74 -22.34 1.62
CA MET A 1 105.68 -20.87 1.86
C MET A 1 105.54 -20.19 0.50
N LYS A 2 104.64 -19.25 0.16
CA LYS A 2 103.59 -18.46 0.83
C LYS A 2 102.46 -18.24 -0.20
N LYS A 3 101.19 -18.31 0.22
CA LYS A 3 99.99 -17.96 -0.60
C LYS A 3 99.94 -16.44 -0.88
N PRO A 4 99.40 -15.98 -2.02
CA PRO A 4 99.10 -14.56 -2.21
C PRO A 4 97.85 -14.14 -1.42
N ALA A 5 97.88 -12.91 -0.92
CA ALA A 5 96.90 -12.31 -0.02
C ALA A 5 95.58 -11.94 -0.73
N ARG A 6 94.45 -12.12 -0.03
CA ARG A 6 93.14 -11.57 -0.40
C ARG A 6 93.16 -10.02 -0.30
N PRO A 7 92.51 -9.28 -1.22
CA PRO A 7 92.32 -7.85 -1.03
C PRO A 7 91.25 -7.60 0.05
N LYS A 8 91.51 -6.58 0.88
CA LYS A 8 90.62 -6.08 1.94
C LYS A 8 89.34 -5.50 1.32
N SER A 9 88.21 -5.79 1.94
CA SER A 9 86.89 -5.22 1.63
C SER A 9 86.92 -3.70 1.71
N GLN A 10 86.58 -3.01 0.62
CA GLN A 10 86.31 -1.58 0.61
C GLN A 10 85.04 -1.28 1.43
N GLU A 11 85.20 -0.50 2.48
CA GLU A 11 84.13 0.04 3.29
C GLU A 11 83.41 1.13 2.47
N LYS A 12 82.15 0.89 2.10
CA LYS A 12 81.34 1.85 1.34
C LYS A 12 81.04 3.07 2.20
N ASN A 13 81.76 4.17 1.95
CA ASN A 13 81.48 5.48 2.52
C ASN A 13 80.17 6.01 1.92
N HIS A 14 79.07 5.88 2.66
CA HIS A 14 77.77 6.43 2.30
C HIS A 14 77.81 7.97 2.33
N SER A 15 77.48 8.60 1.19
CA SER A 15 77.35 10.05 1.04
C SER A 15 76.38 10.63 2.10
N PRO A 16 76.65 11.82 2.67
CA PRO A 16 75.75 12.49 3.62
C PRO A 16 74.30 12.59 3.12
N LEU A 17 74.11 12.74 1.81
CA LEU A 17 72.80 12.81 1.18
C LEU A 17 72.04 11.49 1.23
N GLU A 18 72.71 10.32 1.17
CA GLU A 18 72.06 9.01 1.31
C GLU A 18 71.60 8.75 2.74
N LYS A 19 72.36 9.21 3.74
CA LYS A 19 71.97 9.12 5.16
C LYS A 19 70.72 9.95 5.43
N VAL A 20 70.66 11.18 4.91
CA VAL A 20 69.49 12.07 5.02
C VAL A 20 68.27 11.45 4.31
N ARG A 21 68.43 10.91 3.10
CA ARG A 21 67.33 10.26 2.35
C ARG A 21 66.76 9.03 3.07
N ARG A 22 67.62 8.24 3.71
CA ARG A 22 67.23 7.06 4.51
C ARG A 22 66.57 7.45 5.83
N GLN A 23 67.01 8.55 6.44
CA GLN A 23 66.40 9.12 7.64
C GLN A 23 65.02 9.71 7.35
N MET A 24 64.84 10.40 6.22
CA MET A 24 63.53 10.89 5.76
C MET A 24 62.54 9.75 5.45
N ARG A 25 63.00 8.62 4.88
CA ARG A 25 62.15 7.42 4.65
C ARG A 25 61.72 6.70 5.94
N LYS A 26 62.53 6.76 7.01
CA LYS A 26 62.19 6.17 8.31
C LYS A 26 61.02 6.87 9.00
N TRP A 27 60.85 8.17 8.78
CA TRP A 27 59.79 8.97 9.39
C TRP A 27 58.65 9.31 8.44
N GLY A 28 58.85 9.28 7.12
CA GLY A 28 57.82 9.63 6.14
C GLY A 28 56.62 8.69 6.10
N ILE A 29 56.81 7.39 6.33
CA ILE A 29 55.73 6.38 6.36
C ILE A 29 54.89 6.48 7.65
N PRO A 30 55.47 6.55 8.88
CA PRO A 30 54.65 6.72 10.08
C PRO A 30 53.96 8.09 10.16
N LEU A 31 54.55 9.14 9.60
CA LEU A 31 53.92 10.47 9.56
C LEU A 31 52.72 10.48 8.61
N SER A 32 52.83 9.85 7.43
CA SER A 32 51.72 9.80 6.48
C SER A 32 50.56 8.94 6.99
N THR A 33 50.83 7.82 7.66
CA THR A 33 49.76 7.02 8.27
C THR A 33 49.06 7.75 9.40
N THR A 34 49.79 8.54 10.20
CA THR A 34 49.19 9.32 11.30
C THR A 34 48.27 10.42 10.76
N VAL A 35 48.68 11.11 9.69
CA VAL A 35 47.84 12.12 9.03
C VAL A 35 46.58 11.49 8.43
N ILE A 36 46.69 10.32 7.80
CA ILE A 36 45.54 9.61 7.23
C ILE A 36 44.54 9.21 8.33
N VAL A 37 45.00 8.68 9.46
CA VAL A 37 44.13 8.29 10.58
C VAL A 37 43.41 9.53 11.16
N ILE A 38 44.11 10.66 11.31
CA ILE A 38 43.51 11.91 11.79
C ILE A 38 42.44 12.42 10.80
N VAL A 39 42.69 12.33 9.49
CA VAL A 39 41.71 12.71 8.46
C VAL A 39 40.47 11.82 8.53
N PHE A 40 40.62 10.49 8.68
CA PHE A 40 39.48 9.58 8.85
C PHE A 40 38.69 9.85 10.14
N ILE A 41 39.36 10.19 11.24
CA ILE A 41 38.70 10.58 12.49
C ILE A 41 37.94 11.90 12.31
N LEU A 42 38.52 12.90 11.64
CA LEU A 42 37.87 14.18 11.37
C LEU A 42 36.67 14.03 10.42
N ILE A 43 36.77 13.18 9.39
CA ILE A 43 35.64 12.83 8.51
C ILE A 43 34.56 12.11 9.32
N GLY A 44 34.92 11.15 10.17
CA GLY A 44 33.96 10.45 11.04
C GLY A 44 33.25 11.39 12.02
N LEU A 45 33.96 12.38 12.57
CA LEU A 45 33.38 13.42 13.42
C LEU A 45 32.47 14.38 12.63
N LEU A 46 32.84 14.74 11.40
CA LEU A 46 32.00 15.57 10.51
C LEU A 46 30.72 14.84 10.09
N VAL A 47 30.80 13.55 9.74
CA VAL A 47 29.63 12.73 9.38
C VAL A 47 28.71 12.56 10.60
N ARG A 48 29.25 12.26 11.78
CA ARG A 48 28.48 12.13 13.02
C ARG A 48 27.78 13.43 13.45
N ASN A 49 28.39 14.58 13.17
CA ASN A 49 27.77 15.88 13.49
C ASN A 49 26.65 16.23 12.49
N ASN A 50 26.70 15.67 11.28
CA ASN A 50 25.69 15.88 10.23
C ASN A 50 24.46 14.97 10.39
N ASP A 51 24.60 13.81 11.05
CA ASP A 51 23.49 12.92 11.40
C ASP A 51 22.57 13.47 12.52
N GLN A 52 22.99 14.53 13.22
CA GLN A 52 22.18 15.15 14.28
C GLN A 52 21.30 16.32 13.82
N GLN A 53 21.21 16.58 12.51
CA GLN A 53 20.42 17.70 11.96
C GLN A 53 19.39 17.32 10.89
N ILE A 54 19.08 16.04 10.73
CA ILE A 54 17.87 15.62 10.02
C ILE A 54 16.83 15.29 11.09
N ALA A 55 16.05 16.30 11.47
CA ALA A 55 14.80 16.03 12.17
C ALA A 55 13.96 15.08 11.28
N PRO A 56 13.38 14.00 11.82
CA PRO A 56 12.41 13.24 11.05
C PRO A 56 11.32 14.21 10.57
N ALA A 57 10.98 14.13 9.28
CA ALA A 57 9.80 14.82 8.77
C ALA A 57 8.61 14.48 9.68
N PRO A 58 7.69 15.42 9.95
CA PRO A 58 6.50 15.10 10.74
C PRO A 58 5.78 13.95 10.04
N GLU A 59 5.79 12.78 10.68
CA GLU A 59 4.88 11.70 10.32
C GLU A 59 3.47 12.29 10.47
N ASP A 60 2.75 12.36 9.36
CA ASP A 60 1.36 12.79 9.34
C ASP A 60 0.62 12.10 10.50
N GLU A 61 0.10 12.90 11.43
CA GLU A 61 -0.65 12.42 12.58
C GLU A 61 -1.78 11.52 12.06
N VAL A 62 -1.62 10.21 12.27
CA VAL A 62 -2.68 9.23 12.04
C VAL A 62 -3.83 9.66 12.95
N PRO A 63 -5.04 9.94 12.42
CA PRO A 63 -6.16 10.26 13.28
C PRO A 63 -6.40 9.08 14.22
N VAL A 64 -6.49 9.38 15.51
CA VAL A 64 -6.75 8.42 16.59
C VAL A 64 -7.96 7.57 16.20
N ILE A 65 -7.70 6.32 15.82
CA ILE A 65 -8.75 5.32 15.59
C ILE A 65 -9.30 4.97 16.96
N VAL A 66 -10.52 5.45 17.25
CA VAL A 66 -11.38 4.92 18.32
C VAL A 66 -11.35 3.41 18.17
N ASN A 67 -10.84 2.64 19.14
CA ASN A 67 -10.78 1.18 19.03
C ASN A 67 -12.20 0.64 18.79
N PRO A 68 -12.59 0.30 17.54
CA PRO A 68 -13.98 0.03 17.28
C PRO A 68 -14.12 -1.48 17.23
N ASP A 69 -15.08 -2.02 17.99
CA ASP A 69 -15.32 -3.47 18.03
C ASP A 69 -15.38 -4.02 16.59
N ILE A 70 -14.36 -4.80 16.22
CA ILE A 70 -14.25 -5.38 14.88
C ILE A 70 -15.50 -6.23 14.63
N ILE A 71 -16.16 -6.01 13.50
CA ILE A 71 -17.45 -6.65 13.21
C ILE A 71 -17.21 -7.85 12.29
N PRO A 72 -17.47 -9.10 12.74
CA PRO A 72 -17.39 -10.26 11.88
C PRO A 72 -18.51 -10.25 10.84
N LEU A 73 -18.19 -10.62 9.60
CA LEU A 73 -19.18 -10.75 8.53
C LEU A 73 -19.64 -12.21 8.37
N PRO A 74 -20.89 -12.44 7.92
CA PRO A 74 -21.37 -13.76 7.55
C PRO A 74 -20.47 -14.41 6.50
N SER A 75 -20.21 -15.72 6.62
CA SER A 75 -19.34 -16.42 5.67
C SER A 75 -19.84 -16.29 4.21
N PRO A 76 -18.93 -16.12 3.24
CA PRO A 76 -19.29 -16.03 1.83
C PRO A 76 -19.97 -17.30 1.32
N VAL A 77 -20.90 -17.14 0.39
CA VAL A 77 -21.57 -18.24 -0.32
C VAL A 77 -20.83 -18.52 -1.62
N TYR A 78 -20.33 -19.75 -1.77
CA TYR A 78 -19.53 -20.16 -2.93
C TYR A 78 -20.34 -20.82 -4.06
N ARG A 79 -21.65 -21.00 -3.87
CA ARG A 79 -22.54 -21.64 -4.85
C ARG A 79 -23.80 -20.81 -5.01
N SER A 80 -23.96 -20.21 -6.18
CA SER A 80 -25.20 -19.53 -6.56
C SER A 80 -26.06 -20.44 -7.46
N GLN A 81 -27.29 -20.01 -7.73
CA GLN A 81 -28.20 -20.67 -8.68
C GLN A 81 -28.01 -20.17 -10.13
N ASN A 82 -27.11 -19.20 -10.37
CA ASN A 82 -26.88 -18.61 -11.68
C ASN A 82 -25.57 -19.15 -12.27
N SER A 83 -25.54 -19.44 -13.57
CA SER A 83 -24.26 -19.68 -14.26
C SER A 83 -23.53 -18.37 -14.52
N VAL A 84 -22.20 -18.42 -14.59
CA VAL A 84 -21.36 -17.26 -14.89
C VAL A 84 -21.73 -16.66 -16.25
N GLU A 85 -22.01 -17.51 -17.25
CA GLU A 85 -22.41 -17.11 -18.60
C GLU A 85 -23.74 -16.34 -18.58
N ALA A 86 -24.71 -16.79 -17.77
CA ALA A 86 -26.00 -16.11 -17.66
C ALA A 86 -25.84 -14.72 -17.03
N VAL A 87 -25.00 -14.61 -16.00
CA VAL A 87 -24.67 -13.34 -15.34
C VAL A 87 -23.96 -12.40 -16.29
N ILE A 88 -22.90 -12.86 -16.99
CA ILE A 88 -22.17 -12.05 -17.97
C ILE A 88 -23.11 -11.52 -19.06
N ARG A 89 -24.02 -12.36 -19.57
CA ARG A 89 -24.96 -11.98 -20.64
C ARG A 89 -25.86 -10.81 -20.26
N ILE A 90 -26.30 -10.75 -19.00
CA ILE A 90 -27.25 -9.71 -18.53
C ILE A 90 -26.56 -8.57 -17.79
N ASN A 91 -25.28 -8.71 -17.43
CA ASN A 91 -24.51 -7.73 -16.68
C ASN A 91 -24.49 -6.38 -17.40
N GLN A 92 -25.08 -5.37 -16.76
CA GLN A 92 -25.13 -4.01 -17.26
C GLN A 92 -25.01 -3.03 -16.08
N PRO A 93 -24.31 -1.89 -16.25
CA PRO A 93 -24.26 -0.87 -15.21
C PRO A 93 -25.67 -0.36 -14.86
N ARG A 94 -25.99 -0.34 -13.57
CA ARG A 94 -27.25 0.19 -13.03
C ARG A 94 -26.96 1.48 -12.27
N ARG A 95 -27.73 2.52 -12.55
CA ARG A 95 -27.48 3.90 -12.06
C ARG A 95 -28.58 4.43 -11.13
N SER A 96 -29.60 3.62 -10.88
CA SER A 96 -30.76 4.00 -10.07
C SER A 96 -31.09 2.86 -9.14
N PHE A 97 -31.14 3.20 -7.85
CA PHE A 97 -31.30 2.24 -6.77
C PHE A 97 -32.55 2.58 -5.98
N ARG A 98 -33.17 1.55 -5.41
CA ARG A 98 -34.19 1.70 -4.39
C ARG A 98 -33.51 1.94 -3.03
N PRO A 99 -34.17 2.66 -2.09
CA PRO A 99 -33.61 2.96 -0.78
C PRO A 99 -33.66 1.78 0.21
N ASP A 100 -34.07 0.59 -0.25
CA ASP A 100 -34.20 -0.60 0.58
C ASP A 100 -32.89 -1.00 1.26
N GLU A 101 -33.02 -1.49 2.49
CA GLU A 101 -31.93 -2.00 3.30
C GLU A 101 -31.30 -3.23 2.64
N LEU A 102 -29.96 -3.27 2.56
CA LEU A 102 -29.23 -4.48 2.19
C LEU A 102 -29.05 -5.36 3.42
N SER A 103 -29.17 -6.68 3.23
CA SER A 103 -28.76 -7.63 4.28
C SER A 103 -27.24 -7.61 4.48
N GLN A 104 -26.79 -7.94 5.69
CA GLN A 104 -25.37 -8.05 5.98
C GLN A 104 -24.69 -9.14 5.10
N LYS A 105 -25.44 -10.18 4.72
CA LYS A 105 -24.97 -11.23 3.79
C LYS A 105 -24.67 -10.69 2.39
N GLN A 106 -25.51 -9.78 1.87
CA GLN A 106 -25.28 -9.17 0.56
C GLN A 106 -24.04 -8.27 0.60
N LEU A 107 -23.89 -7.44 1.64
CA LEU A 107 -22.69 -6.62 1.86
C LEU A 107 -21.43 -7.51 1.92
N ALA A 108 -21.45 -8.53 2.77
CA ALA A 108 -20.34 -9.47 2.96
C ALA A 108 -19.94 -10.15 1.65
N GLN A 109 -20.92 -10.61 0.87
CA GLN A 109 -20.68 -11.26 -0.41
C GLN A 109 -20.02 -10.31 -1.43
N MET A 110 -20.44 -9.05 -1.48
CA MET A 110 -19.84 -8.03 -2.35
C MET A 110 -18.38 -7.74 -1.98
N LEU A 111 -18.09 -7.61 -0.68
CA LEU A 111 -16.73 -7.42 -0.16
C LEU A 111 -15.83 -8.63 -0.45
N TRP A 112 -16.37 -9.84 -0.28
CA TRP A 112 -15.66 -11.06 -0.64
C TRP A 112 -15.36 -11.11 -2.14
N ALA A 113 -16.32 -10.78 -3.02
CA ALA A 113 -16.08 -10.77 -4.46
C ALA A 113 -14.96 -9.77 -4.85
N ALA A 114 -14.88 -8.63 -4.17
CA ALA A 114 -13.86 -7.62 -4.42
C ALA A 114 -12.44 -8.05 -4.02
N GLN A 115 -12.25 -8.60 -2.81
CA GLN A 115 -10.92 -8.84 -2.23
C GLN A 115 -10.85 -10.02 -1.23
N GLY A 116 -11.84 -10.92 -1.21
CA GLY A 116 -11.89 -12.05 -0.28
C GLY A 116 -10.75 -13.05 -0.47
N VAL A 117 -10.27 -13.65 0.63
CA VAL A 117 -9.24 -14.70 0.61
C VAL A 117 -9.85 -16.02 0.10
N THR A 118 -9.14 -16.71 -0.80
CA THR A 118 -9.59 -17.94 -1.48
C THR A 118 -8.61 -19.10 -1.36
N THR A 119 -7.39 -18.86 -0.88
CA THR A 119 -6.36 -19.90 -0.71
C THR A 119 -5.70 -19.82 0.67
N ASP A 120 -5.09 -20.92 1.09
CA ASP A 120 -4.35 -21.06 2.36
C ASP A 120 -3.10 -20.17 2.44
N TRP A 121 -2.51 -19.82 1.30
CA TRP A 121 -1.38 -18.91 1.21
C TRP A 121 -1.78 -17.43 1.19
N GLY A 122 -3.07 -17.10 1.22
CA GLY A 122 -3.58 -15.71 1.24
C GLY A 122 -3.93 -15.15 -0.14
N GLY A 123 -4.10 -16.01 -1.14
CA GLY A 123 -4.61 -15.64 -2.46
C GLY A 123 -6.02 -15.07 -2.36
N ARG A 124 -6.38 -14.18 -3.29
CA ARG A 124 -7.66 -13.45 -3.27
C ARG A 124 -8.58 -13.83 -4.42
N THR A 125 -9.82 -13.39 -4.37
CA THR A 125 -10.77 -13.46 -5.49
C THR A 125 -10.28 -12.71 -6.73
N VAL A 126 -9.34 -11.80 -6.56
CA VAL A 126 -8.67 -11.04 -7.61
C VAL A 126 -7.19 -11.40 -7.62
N THR A 127 -6.65 -11.67 -8.81
CA THR A 127 -5.21 -11.90 -8.97
C THR A 127 -4.44 -10.61 -8.78
N SER A 128 -3.31 -10.68 -8.07
CA SER A 128 -2.44 -9.52 -7.84
C SER A 128 -1.01 -9.78 -8.30
N SER A 129 -0.41 -8.77 -8.94
CA SER A 129 1.00 -8.81 -9.33
C SER A 129 1.89 -9.05 -8.12
N LYS A 130 2.81 -10.01 -8.25
CA LYS A 130 3.72 -10.43 -7.16
C LYS A 130 3.00 -10.87 -5.86
N SER A 131 1.70 -11.19 -5.92
CA SER A 131 0.87 -11.42 -4.73
C SER A 131 0.91 -10.24 -3.74
N THR A 132 0.95 -9.02 -4.27
CA THR A 132 1.12 -7.79 -3.47
C THR A 132 -0.17 -7.41 -2.74
N PHE A 133 -1.32 -7.58 -3.41
CA PHE A 133 -2.64 -7.17 -2.93
C PHE A 133 -2.66 -5.71 -2.46
N PRO A 134 -2.43 -4.73 -3.37
CA PRO A 134 -2.36 -3.32 -3.06
C PRO A 134 -3.72 -2.69 -2.76
N LEU A 135 -4.83 -3.38 -3.03
CA LEU A 135 -6.16 -2.79 -2.89
C LEU A 135 -6.69 -2.86 -1.45
N THR A 136 -7.29 -1.75 -1.03
CA THR A 136 -8.16 -1.70 0.15
C THR A 136 -9.59 -1.41 -0.31
N VAL A 137 -10.56 -2.09 0.28
CA VAL A 137 -11.98 -1.85 0.00
C VAL A 137 -12.62 -1.27 1.25
N TYR A 138 -13.26 -0.12 1.10
CA TYR A 138 -14.08 0.49 2.13
C TYR A 138 -15.56 0.43 1.73
N ALA A 139 -16.44 0.49 2.71
CA ALA A 139 -17.88 0.60 2.54
C ALA A 139 -18.38 1.81 3.31
N LEU A 140 -18.93 2.80 2.59
CA LEU A 140 -19.82 3.79 3.18
C LEU A 140 -21.21 3.17 3.28
N VAL A 141 -21.60 2.79 4.49
CA VAL A 141 -22.89 2.18 4.83
C VAL A 141 -23.91 3.29 5.08
N ASN A 142 -24.98 3.30 4.28
CA ASN A 142 -26.12 4.20 4.44
C ASN A 142 -27.35 3.46 4.99
N ASN A 143 -27.58 2.22 4.55
CA ASN A 143 -28.70 1.39 4.96
C ASN A 143 -28.39 -0.11 4.81
N VAL A 144 -27.76 -0.70 5.83
CA VAL A 144 -27.43 -2.13 5.87
C VAL A 144 -27.87 -2.71 7.21
N GLU A 145 -28.49 -3.89 7.16
CA GLU A 145 -28.97 -4.64 8.30
C GLU A 145 -27.91 -4.77 9.41
N ASN A 146 -28.26 -4.38 10.64
CA ASN A 146 -27.43 -4.46 11.84
C ASN A 146 -26.08 -3.72 11.74
N LEU A 147 -25.97 -2.69 10.90
CA LEU A 147 -24.81 -1.81 10.85
C LEU A 147 -25.22 -0.34 10.99
N GLU A 148 -24.49 0.38 11.84
CA GLU A 148 -24.65 1.83 11.94
C GLU A 148 -24.15 2.52 10.66
N LYS A 149 -24.73 3.67 10.32
CA LYS A 149 -24.26 4.46 9.18
C LYS A 149 -22.82 4.92 9.42
N GLY A 150 -21.98 4.81 8.40
CA GLY A 150 -20.58 5.21 8.50
C GLY A 150 -19.67 4.54 7.47
N VAL A 151 -18.38 4.85 7.56
CA VAL A 151 -17.32 4.29 6.75
C VAL A 151 -16.67 3.14 7.49
N TYR A 152 -16.54 2.01 6.82
CA TYR A 152 -15.91 0.80 7.30
C TYR A 152 -14.82 0.35 6.35
N GLN A 153 -13.69 -0.12 6.87
CA GLN A 153 -12.67 -0.81 6.09
C GLN A 153 -12.95 -2.32 6.11
N TYR A 154 -12.87 -2.96 4.94
CA TYR A 154 -12.94 -4.41 4.85
C TYR A 154 -11.59 -5.04 5.18
N ILE A 155 -11.58 -5.88 6.21
CA ILE A 155 -10.43 -6.68 6.62
C ILE A 155 -10.59 -8.07 6.02
N SER A 156 -9.96 -8.30 4.87
CA SER A 156 -10.00 -9.59 4.17
C SER A 156 -9.31 -10.69 4.97
N GLY A 157 -8.22 -10.34 5.68
CA GLY A 157 -7.27 -11.26 6.28
C GLY A 157 -5.95 -11.32 5.49
N GLU A 158 -4.95 -11.98 6.05
CA GLU A 158 -3.68 -12.25 5.39
C GLU A 158 -3.69 -13.68 4.82
N ARG A 159 -3.13 -14.65 5.55
CA ARG A 159 -3.16 -16.08 5.18
C ARG A 159 -4.51 -16.73 5.46
N LEU A 160 -5.12 -16.39 6.59
CA LEU A 160 -6.44 -16.88 6.97
C LEU A 160 -7.49 -15.78 6.72
N PRO A 161 -8.67 -16.13 6.20
CA PRO A 161 -9.75 -15.16 6.01
C PRO A 161 -10.19 -14.61 7.37
N ALA A 162 -10.03 -13.30 7.57
CA ALA A 162 -10.61 -12.60 8.71
C ALA A 162 -12.08 -12.27 8.44
N HIS A 163 -12.38 -11.81 7.22
CA HIS A 163 -13.71 -11.46 6.73
C HIS A 163 -14.51 -10.59 7.71
N GLN A 164 -13.99 -9.39 7.96
CA GLN A 164 -14.46 -8.49 9.01
C GLN A 164 -14.56 -7.05 8.50
N LEU A 165 -15.31 -6.22 9.23
CA LEU A 165 -15.33 -4.77 9.07
C LEU A 165 -14.66 -4.09 10.27
N LEU A 166 -13.82 -3.11 9.96
CA LEU A 166 -13.27 -2.17 10.93
C LEU A 166 -13.99 -0.82 10.74
N PRO A 167 -14.78 -0.34 11.72
CA PRO A 167 -15.37 1.00 11.66
C PRO A 167 -14.28 2.07 11.66
N LEU A 168 -14.33 3.01 10.73
CA LEU A 168 -13.37 4.14 10.68
C LEU A 168 -14.02 5.45 11.09
N LYS A 169 -15.26 5.66 10.65
CA LYS A 169 -15.98 6.92 10.89
C LYS A 169 -17.48 6.66 10.86
N LEU A 170 -18.14 6.77 12.01
CA LEU A 170 -19.59 6.67 12.11
C LEU A 170 -20.25 8.01 11.77
N GLY A 171 -21.46 7.95 11.21
CA GLY A 171 -22.26 9.11 10.83
C GLY A 171 -22.97 8.95 9.49
N ASP A 172 -24.00 9.78 9.29
CA ASP A 172 -24.75 9.84 8.03
C ASP A 172 -24.03 10.73 7.01
N LEU A 173 -23.19 10.12 6.17
CA LEU A 173 -22.34 10.83 5.20
C LEU A 173 -22.83 10.71 3.75
N GLY A 174 -23.86 9.88 3.49
CA GLY A 174 -24.34 9.59 2.14
C GLY A 174 -24.83 10.84 1.39
N GLY A 175 -25.63 11.67 2.06
CA GLY A 175 -26.10 12.93 1.49
C GLY A 175 -24.96 13.90 1.17
N THR A 176 -24.01 14.05 2.10
CA THR A 176 -22.83 14.90 1.89
C THR A 176 -21.95 14.40 0.74
N LEU A 177 -21.77 13.08 0.60
CA LEU A 177 -21.05 12.50 -0.54
C LEU A 177 -21.77 12.79 -1.86
N PHE A 178 -23.11 12.67 -1.88
CA PHE A 178 -23.90 13.02 -3.05
C PHE A 178 -23.78 14.49 -3.43
N ASP A 179 -23.86 15.42 -2.47
CA ASP A 179 -23.75 16.86 -2.73
C ASP A 179 -22.37 17.23 -3.29
N LEU A 180 -21.31 16.58 -2.79
CA LEU A 180 -19.93 16.80 -3.17
C LEU A 180 -19.59 16.26 -4.56
N VAL A 181 -20.02 15.02 -4.86
CA VAL A 181 -19.70 14.35 -6.13
C VAL A 181 -20.71 14.70 -7.23
N ASN A 182 -21.95 15.03 -6.83
CA ASN A 182 -23.08 15.43 -7.68
C ASN A 182 -23.34 14.49 -8.86
N GLN A 183 -23.34 13.18 -8.60
CA GLN A 183 -23.68 12.15 -9.58
C GLN A 183 -24.88 11.34 -9.10
N THR A 184 -25.92 11.24 -9.94
CA THR A 184 -27.21 10.59 -9.63
C THR A 184 -27.11 9.20 -8.98
N PRO A 185 -26.17 8.31 -9.36
CA PRO A 185 -26.04 7.00 -8.70
C PRO A 185 -25.71 7.06 -7.21
N LEU A 186 -25.16 8.17 -6.71
CA LEU A 186 -24.81 8.36 -5.30
C LEU A 186 -25.96 8.92 -4.45
N LYS A 187 -27.11 9.26 -5.05
CA LYS A 187 -28.19 9.96 -4.35
C LYS A 187 -28.70 9.18 -3.12
N GLU A 188 -29.10 7.92 -3.32
CA GLU A 188 -29.70 7.08 -2.27
C GLU A 188 -29.28 5.59 -2.35
N PRO A 189 -28.01 5.23 -2.64
CA PRO A 189 -27.61 3.83 -2.56
C PRO A 189 -27.49 3.39 -1.08
N PRO A 190 -27.94 2.18 -0.71
CA PRO A 190 -27.77 1.64 0.65
C PRO A 190 -26.29 1.46 1.04
N VAL A 191 -25.39 1.28 0.06
CA VAL A 191 -23.94 1.25 0.28
C VAL A 191 -23.20 1.87 -0.90
N VAL A 192 -22.10 2.57 -0.62
CA VAL A 192 -21.10 2.96 -1.62
C VAL A 192 -19.79 2.29 -1.26
N PHE A 193 -19.30 1.41 -2.14
CA PHE A 193 -17.95 0.88 -1.99
C PHE A 193 -16.93 1.89 -2.49
N ILE A 194 -15.80 1.96 -1.80
CA ILE A 194 -14.67 2.80 -2.19
C ILE A 194 -13.49 1.86 -2.39
N ILE A 195 -13.01 1.79 -3.62
CA ILE A 195 -11.86 0.94 -3.97
C ILE A 195 -10.65 1.85 -4.06
N THR A 196 -9.67 1.58 -3.21
CA THR A 196 -8.41 2.31 -3.19
C THR A 196 -7.25 1.39 -3.55
N GLY A 197 -6.09 1.98 -3.85
CA GLY A 197 -4.87 1.23 -4.11
C GLY A 197 -3.63 1.91 -3.56
N ASP A 198 -2.77 1.14 -2.89
CA ASP A 198 -1.46 1.58 -2.42
C ASP A 198 -0.41 1.41 -3.54
N LEU A 199 -0.15 2.51 -4.25
CA LEU A 199 0.84 2.55 -5.33
C LEU A 199 2.27 2.31 -4.82
N LYS A 200 2.58 2.78 -3.59
CA LYS A 200 3.90 2.62 -2.98
C LYS A 200 4.17 1.17 -2.59
N LYS A 201 3.16 0.46 -2.10
CA LYS A 201 3.23 -0.98 -1.81
C LYS A 201 3.52 -1.78 -3.08
N MET A 202 2.86 -1.44 -4.18
CA MET A 202 3.17 -2.04 -5.48
C MET A 202 4.61 -1.72 -5.92
N ALA A 203 5.03 -0.46 -5.86
CA ALA A 203 6.40 -0.08 -6.21
C ALA A 203 7.45 -0.83 -5.37
N THR A 204 7.21 -0.99 -4.07
CA THR A 204 8.09 -1.73 -3.15
C THR A 204 8.24 -3.20 -3.57
N ALA A 205 7.15 -3.85 -4.01
CA ALA A 205 7.19 -5.22 -4.53
C ALA A 205 8.06 -5.36 -5.80
N TYR A 206 8.32 -4.25 -6.50
CA TYR A 206 9.19 -4.15 -7.67
C TYR A 206 10.52 -3.43 -7.37
N GLY A 207 10.97 -3.43 -6.11
CA GLY A 207 12.27 -2.87 -5.73
C GLY A 207 12.31 -1.34 -5.75
N GLY A 208 11.16 -0.67 -5.57
CA GLY A 208 11.02 0.78 -5.53
C GLY A 208 10.71 1.43 -6.88
N VAL A 209 10.62 0.65 -7.97
CA VAL A 209 10.22 1.15 -9.29
C VAL A 209 8.70 1.31 -9.33
N ALA A 210 8.20 2.43 -9.85
CA ALA A 210 6.76 2.65 -9.98
C ALA A 210 6.11 1.61 -10.92
N HIS A 211 5.03 1.00 -10.44
CA HIS A 211 4.25 -0.04 -11.13
C HIS A 211 2.74 0.21 -10.90
N ASP A 212 2.33 1.46 -11.09
CA ASP A 212 0.98 1.93 -10.75
C ASP A 212 -0.09 1.28 -11.65
N ARG A 213 0.29 0.93 -12.89
CA ARG A 213 -0.60 0.32 -13.88
C ARG A 213 -1.23 -0.97 -13.36
N GLU A 214 -0.44 -1.79 -12.67
CA GLU A 214 -0.86 -3.05 -12.08
C GLU A 214 -1.95 -2.82 -11.02
N VAL A 215 -1.85 -1.74 -10.24
CA VAL A 215 -2.86 -1.38 -9.23
C VAL A 215 -4.20 -1.02 -9.88
N TYR A 216 -4.18 -0.20 -10.93
CA TYR A 216 -5.40 0.19 -11.65
C TYR A 216 -6.05 -0.99 -12.39
N LEU A 217 -5.25 -1.89 -12.97
CA LEU A 217 -5.77 -3.12 -13.59
C LEU A 217 -6.42 -4.03 -12.53
N GLU A 218 -5.80 -4.19 -11.38
CA GLU A 218 -6.36 -4.96 -10.27
C GLU A 218 -7.69 -4.37 -9.77
N ALA A 219 -7.79 -3.03 -9.67
CA ALA A 219 -9.03 -2.37 -9.30
C ALA A 219 -10.14 -2.62 -10.33
N GLY A 220 -9.81 -2.66 -11.62
CA GLY A 220 -10.72 -3.06 -12.69
C GLY A 220 -11.22 -4.50 -12.56
N HIS A 221 -10.32 -5.44 -12.25
CA HIS A 221 -10.69 -6.84 -12.01
C HIS A 221 -11.60 -7.00 -10.78
N ALA A 222 -11.27 -6.34 -9.67
CA ALA A 222 -12.10 -6.33 -8.46
C ALA A 222 -13.50 -5.77 -8.74
N THR A 223 -13.56 -4.67 -9.45
CA THR A 223 -14.82 -4.04 -9.84
C THR A 223 -15.65 -4.95 -10.74
N GLN A 224 -15.02 -5.64 -11.70
CA GLN A 224 -15.74 -6.58 -12.57
C GLN A 224 -16.27 -7.79 -11.79
N ASN A 225 -15.52 -8.33 -10.82
CA ASN A 225 -16.03 -9.35 -9.90
C ASN A 225 -17.26 -8.85 -9.14
N MET A 226 -17.22 -7.60 -8.66
CA MET A 226 -18.36 -6.98 -7.96
C MET A 226 -19.57 -6.79 -8.88
N TYR A 227 -19.40 -6.38 -10.14
CA TYR A 227 -20.50 -6.31 -11.11
C TYR A 227 -21.20 -7.66 -11.28
N LEU A 228 -20.44 -8.73 -11.51
CA LEU A 228 -20.99 -10.08 -11.65
C LEU A 228 -21.66 -10.56 -10.36
N GLN A 229 -21.06 -10.24 -9.21
CA GLN A 229 -21.63 -10.60 -7.91
C GLN A 229 -22.93 -9.85 -7.62
N ALA A 230 -22.98 -8.55 -7.91
CA ALA A 230 -24.19 -7.73 -7.77
C ALA A 230 -25.32 -8.30 -8.60
N GLU A 231 -25.06 -8.62 -9.87
CA GLU A 231 -26.07 -9.14 -10.77
C GLU A 231 -26.55 -10.54 -10.35
N SER A 232 -25.64 -11.40 -9.85
CA SER A 232 -26.03 -12.69 -9.24
C SER A 232 -26.88 -12.52 -7.98
N LEU A 233 -26.75 -11.40 -7.26
CA LEU A 233 -27.54 -11.06 -6.07
C LEU A 233 -28.82 -10.26 -6.42
N LYS A 234 -29.07 -10.01 -7.72
CA LYS A 234 -30.14 -9.13 -8.21
C LYS A 234 -30.03 -7.69 -7.70
N LEU A 235 -28.80 -7.23 -7.49
CA LEU A 235 -28.44 -5.87 -7.15
C LEU A 235 -27.91 -5.15 -8.39
N GLY A 236 -28.07 -3.83 -8.40
CA GLY A 236 -27.42 -2.97 -9.36
C GLY A 236 -26.13 -2.38 -8.80
N MET A 237 -25.21 -2.07 -9.70
CA MET A 237 -23.96 -1.38 -9.39
C MET A 237 -23.56 -0.48 -10.56
N ILE A 238 -22.82 0.59 -10.26
CA ILE A 238 -21.97 1.28 -11.23
C ILE A 238 -20.67 1.72 -10.56
N ALA A 239 -19.56 1.65 -11.29
CA ALA A 239 -18.28 2.20 -10.86
C ALA A 239 -18.07 3.60 -11.46
N LEU A 240 -17.73 4.55 -10.61
CA LEU A 240 -17.51 5.96 -10.93
C LEU A 240 -16.02 6.25 -10.70
N PRO A 241 -15.20 6.35 -11.77
CA PRO A 241 -13.77 6.66 -11.65
C PRO A 241 -13.46 8.16 -11.57
N ASN A 242 -14.45 9.03 -11.82
CA ASN A 242 -14.22 10.47 -11.96
C ASN A 242 -14.97 11.23 -10.86
N PHE A 243 -14.21 11.84 -9.96
CA PHE A 243 -14.68 12.66 -8.83
C PHE A 243 -13.48 13.46 -8.29
N ASP A 244 -13.73 14.46 -7.45
CA ASP A 244 -12.67 15.14 -6.72
C ASP A 244 -12.19 14.24 -5.57
N GLU A 245 -11.08 13.53 -5.81
CA GLU A 245 -10.48 12.61 -4.85
C GLU A 245 -10.14 13.29 -3.52
N SER A 246 -9.69 14.55 -3.54
CA SER A 246 -9.26 15.25 -2.33
C SER A 246 -10.42 15.53 -1.39
N GLN A 247 -11.56 15.93 -1.95
CA GLN A 247 -12.77 16.21 -1.18
C GLN A 247 -13.40 14.91 -0.65
N VAL A 248 -13.46 13.85 -1.48
CA VAL A 248 -13.96 12.53 -1.06
C VAL A 248 -13.10 11.95 0.06
N ARG A 249 -11.77 12.04 -0.05
CA ARG A 249 -10.84 11.59 0.97
C ARG A 249 -11.07 12.26 2.32
N LEU A 250 -11.22 13.59 2.33
CA LEU A 250 -11.47 14.35 3.55
C LEU A 250 -12.80 13.94 4.21
N LEU A 251 -13.85 13.76 3.40
CA LEU A 251 -15.15 13.34 3.90
C LEU A 251 -15.11 11.95 4.54
N LEU A 252 -14.48 10.99 3.87
CA LEU A 252 -14.50 9.58 4.26
C LEU A 252 -13.34 9.17 5.17
N SER A 253 -12.40 10.07 5.44
CA SER A 253 -11.21 9.82 6.26
C SER A 253 -10.33 8.68 5.74
N ILE A 254 -10.15 8.61 4.41
CA ILE A 254 -9.29 7.62 3.75
C ILE A 254 -7.81 8.02 3.86
N PRO A 255 -6.89 7.11 4.24
CA PRO A 255 -5.47 7.43 4.39
C PRO A 255 -4.83 7.98 3.11
N THR A 256 -4.04 9.05 3.23
CA THR A 256 -3.33 9.72 2.10
C THR A 256 -2.36 8.81 1.35
N THR A 257 -1.94 7.70 1.96
CA THR A 257 -1.07 6.68 1.38
C THR A 257 -1.76 5.87 0.27
N GLU A 258 -3.09 5.89 0.19
CA GLU A 258 -3.85 5.14 -0.80
C GLU A 258 -4.49 6.07 -1.82
N THR A 259 -4.46 5.73 -3.11
CA THR A 259 -5.18 6.45 -4.17
C THR A 259 -6.62 5.94 -4.24
N ILE A 260 -7.63 6.82 -4.27
CA ILE A 260 -9.03 6.43 -4.45
C ILE A 260 -9.31 6.23 -5.94
N ILE A 261 -9.63 5.00 -6.36
CA ILE A 261 -9.75 4.63 -7.77
C ILE A 261 -11.21 4.62 -8.23
N TYR A 262 -12.11 4.04 -7.43
CA TYR A 262 -13.54 3.97 -7.76
C TYR A 262 -14.41 4.31 -6.56
N LEU A 263 -15.50 5.05 -6.84
CA LEU A 263 -16.72 5.02 -6.04
C LEU A 263 -17.72 4.08 -6.70
N ALA A 264 -18.30 3.19 -5.92
CA ALA A 264 -19.05 2.05 -6.41
C ALA A 264 -20.38 1.92 -5.63
N PRO A 265 -21.39 2.78 -5.91
CA PRO A 265 -22.72 2.64 -5.34
C PRO A 265 -23.38 1.32 -5.74
N VAL A 266 -24.00 0.66 -4.77
CA VAL A 266 -24.70 -0.61 -4.94
C VAL A 266 -26.03 -0.56 -4.21
N GLY A 267 -27.07 -1.15 -4.81
CA GLY A 267 -28.40 -1.26 -4.20
C GLY A 267 -29.36 -2.09 -5.03
N PHE A 268 -30.58 -2.28 -4.55
CA PHE A 268 -31.62 -2.93 -5.35
C PHE A 268 -31.96 -2.07 -6.57
N ILE A 269 -32.11 -2.71 -7.74
CA ILE A 269 -32.38 -2.01 -8.99
C ILE A 269 -33.74 -1.31 -8.90
N LYS A 270 -33.77 -0.02 -9.23
CA LYS A 270 -35.00 0.73 -9.43
C LYS A 270 -35.42 0.57 -10.90
N GLU A 271 -36.65 0.10 -11.10
CA GLU A 271 -37.27 -0.02 -12.45
C GLU A 271 -37.42 1.34 -13.13
#